data_AF-A0A379GIS3-F1
#
_entry.id   AF-A0A379GIS3-F1
#
_cell.length_a   1.000
_cell.length_b   1.000
_cell.length_c   1.000
_cell.angle_alpha   90.00
_cell.angle_beta   90.00
_cell.angle_gamma   90.00
#
_symmetry.space_group_name_H-M   'P 1'
#
loop_
_entity.id
_entity.type
_entity.pdbx_description
1 polymer ?
#
loop_
_entity_poly.entity_id
_entity_poly.type
_entity_poly.pdbx_seq_one_letter_code
_entity_poly.pdbx_strand_id
1 'polypeptide(L)' 'MEKVWLKRYPADVPAEIDPDRFASLAEMLENAVANYADQPAFINMGEVMTYRKLEERSRAFAALFAKWLRIEKR' A
#
# COMPACT_ATOMS: atom_id res chain seq x y z
N MET A 1 3.55 8.63 -31.00
CA MET A 1 4.24 9.76 -30.34
C MET A 1 5.49 9.21 -29.67
N GLU A 2 6.68 9.72 -29.96
CA GLU A 2 7.92 9.24 -29.33
C GLU A 2 7.95 9.64 -27.84
N LYS A 3 8.07 8.66 -26.94
CA LYS A 3 8.07 8.88 -25.48
C LYS A 3 9.44 9.39 -25.00
N VAL A 4 9.82 10.62 -25.35
CA VAL A 4 11.16 11.21 -25.09
C VAL A 4 11.58 11.23 -23.62
N TRP A 5 10.61 11.22 -22.70
CA TRP A 5 10.86 11.19 -21.25
C TRP A 5 11.49 9.89 -20.76
N LEU A 6 11.32 8.77 -21.48
CA LEU A 6 11.92 7.49 -21.13
C LEU A 6 13.45 7.53 -21.15
N LYS A 7 14.06 8.44 -21.94
CA LYS A 7 15.52 8.66 -21.97
C LYS A 7 16.07 9.21 -20.65
N ARG A 8 15.20 9.67 -19.75
CA ARG A 8 15.57 10.20 -18.42
C ARG A 8 15.25 9.25 -17.27
N TYR A 9 14.65 8.09 -17.55
CA TYR A 9 14.39 7.11 -16.49
C TYR A 9 15.72 6.50 -16.02
N PRO A 10 15.89 6.28 -14.70
CA PRO A 10 16.95 5.43 -14.19
C PRO A 10 16.92 4.05 -14.86
N ALA A 11 18.08 3.41 -15.04
CA ALA A 11 18.19 2.14 -15.77
C ALA A 11 17.39 0.99 -15.15
N ASP A 12 17.10 1.09 -13.85
CA ASP A 12 16.33 0.14 -13.05
C ASP A 12 14.83 0.40 -13.04
N VAL A 13 14.35 1.49 -13.66
CA VAL A 13 12.93 1.84 -13.71
C VAL A 13 12.30 1.39 -15.04
N PRO A 14 11.35 0.44 -15.03
CA PRO A 14 10.64 0.01 -16.22
C PRO A 14 9.86 1.13 -16.89
N ALA A 15 9.80 1.12 -18.23
CA ALA A 15 9.01 2.06 -19.01
C ALA A 15 7.50 1.84 -18.88
N GLU A 16 7.09 0.64 -18.46
CA GLU A 16 5.70 0.22 -18.31
C GLU A 16 5.52 -0.50 -16.98
N ILE A 17 4.36 -0.30 -16.36
CA ILE A 17 3.99 -0.98 -15.12
C ILE A 17 3.19 -2.23 -15.45
N ASP A 18 3.30 -3.25 -14.59
CA ASP A 18 2.38 -4.39 -14.58
C ASP A 18 1.20 -4.07 -13.63
N PRO A 19 0.00 -3.77 -14.16
CA PRO A 19 -1.16 -3.45 -13.34
C PRO A 19 -1.74 -4.68 -12.62
N ASP A 20 -1.47 -5.88 -13.11
CA ASP A 20 -2.01 -7.14 -12.60
C ASP A 20 -1.08 -7.79 -11.57
N ARG A 21 0.01 -7.10 -11.20
CA ARG A 21 1.00 -7.55 -10.22
C ARG A 21 0.39 -7.91 -8.85
N PHE A 22 -0.70 -7.25 -8.47
CA PHE A 22 -1.44 -7.52 -7.24
C PHE A 22 -2.92 -7.69 -7.58
N ALA A 23 -3.57 -8.72 -7.02
CA ALA A 23 -4.99 -8.97 -7.21
C ALA A 23 -5.87 -7.90 -6.56
N SER A 24 -5.35 -7.15 -5.58
CA SER A 24 -6.04 -6.01 -5.00
C SER A 24 -5.09 -5.00 -4.33
N LEU A 25 -5.61 -3.80 -4.08
CA LEU A 25 -4.91 -2.80 -3.24
C LEU A 25 -4.66 -3.31 -1.82
N ALA A 26 -5.54 -4.16 -1.29
CA ALA A 26 -5.34 -4.76 0.02
C ALA A 26 -4.13 -5.70 0.02
N GLU A 27 -3.99 -6.54 -1.00
CA GLU A 27 -2.84 -7.43 -1.17
C GLU A 27 -1.54 -6.64 -1.34
N MET A 28 -1.56 -5.56 -2.13
CA MET A 28 -0.39 -4.67 -2.26
C MET A 28 0.04 -4.12 -0.89
N LEU A 29 -0.91 -3.71 -0.04
CA LEU A 29 -0.62 -3.22 1.30
C LEU A 29 -0.11 -4.33 2.23
N GLU A 30 -0.69 -5.53 2.17
CA GLU A 30 -0.22 -6.68 2.94
C GLU A 30 1.23 -7.04 2.56
N ASN A 31 1.58 -6.97 1.27
CA ASN A 31 2.95 -7.17 0.80
C ASN A 31 3.91 -6.08 1.31
N ALA A 32 3.48 -4.81 1.31
CA ALA A 32 4.29 -3.72 1.85
C ALA A 32 4.53 -3.90 3.36
N VAL A 33 3.51 -4.30 4.12
CA VAL A 33 3.66 -4.57 5.57
C VAL A 33 4.60 -5.74 5.82
N ALA A 34 4.53 -6.82 5.02
CA ALA A 34 5.40 -7.98 5.16
C ALA A 34 6.89 -7.63 4.96
N ASN A 35 7.19 -6.76 3.99
CA ASN A 35 8.57 -6.43 3.63
C ASN A 35 9.15 -5.23 4.42
N TYR A 36 8.29 -4.31 4.89
CA TYR A 36 8.72 -3.01 5.43
C TYR A 36 8.03 -2.65 6.75
N ALA A 37 7.63 -3.65 7.55
CA ALA A 37 6.83 -3.50 8.78
C ALA A 37 7.28 -2.34 9.69
N ASP A 38 8.58 -2.19 9.90
CA ASP A 38 9.14 -1.21 10.85
C ASP A 38 9.56 0.11 10.19
N GLN A 39 9.35 0.26 8.86
CA GLN A 39 9.57 1.52 8.16
C GLN A 39 8.38 2.48 8.32
N PRO A 40 8.62 3.80 8.25
CA PRO A 40 7.55 4.81 8.20
C PRO A 40 6.62 4.59 7.00
N ALA A 41 5.32 4.43 7.26
CA ALA A 41 4.27 4.37 6.23
C ALA A 41 3.56 5.73 6.05
N PHE A 42 3.42 6.49 7.12
CA PHE A 42 2.74 7.78 7.11
C PHE A 42 3.40 8.77 8.08
N ILE A 43 3.45 10.04 7.69
CA ILE A 43 3.97 11.12 8.52
C ILE A 43 2.98 12.29 8.47
N ASN A 44 2.57 12.80 9.63
CA ASN A 44 1.70 13.97 9.73
C ASN A 44 2.14 14.85 10.90
N MET A 45 2.45 16.13 10.63
CA MET A 45 2.86 17.10 11.65
C MET A 45 3.96 16.58 12.60
N GLY A 46 4.93 15.82 12.09
CA GLY A 46 6.03 15.24 12.87
C GLY A 46 5.71 13.89 13.52
N GLU A 47 4.45 13.48 13.55
CA GLU A 47 4.05 12.15 14.01
C GLU A 47 4.27 11.12 12.91
N VAL A 48 4.90 10.00 13.28
CA VAL A 48 5.25 8.91 12.37
C VAL A 48 4.44 7.66 12.71
N MET A 49 3.88 7.03 11.68
CA MET A 49 3.22 5.73 11.79
C MET A 49 3.93 4.73 10.89
N THR A 50 4.33 3.58 11.44
CA THR A 50 4.94 2.49 10.69
C THR A 50 3.92 1.64 9.96
N TYR A 51 4.36 0.85 8.97
CA TYR A 51 3.50 -0.10 8.26
C TYR A 51 2.82 -1.11 9.20
N ARG A 52 3.57 -1.63 10.19
CA ARG A 52 3.03 -2.51 11.23
C ARG A 52 1.88 -1.85 11.98
N LYS A 53 2.07 -0.61 12.43
CA LYS A 53 1.05 0.11 13.19
C LYS A 53 -0.18 0.45 12.36
N LEU A 54 0.03 0.76 11.08
CA LEU A 54 -1.05 0.99 10.13
C LEU A 54 -1.90 -0.28 9.94
N GLU A 55 -1.26 -1.43 9.75
CA GLU A 55 -1.95 -2.72 9.57
C GLU A 55 -2.78 -3.11 10.79
N GLU A 56 -2.20 -3.02 12.00
CA GLU A 56 -2.89 -3.32 13.26
C GLU A 56 -4.17 -2.47 13.42
N ARG A 57 -4.05 -1.16 13.17
CA ARG A 57 -5.15 -0.21 13.28
C ARG A 57 -6.21 -0.42 12.20
N SER A 58 -5.78 -0.69 10.98
CA SER A 58 -6.66 -1.01 9.85
C SER A 58 -7.49 -2.27 10.14
N ARG A 59 -6.87 -3.33 10.65
CA ARG A 59 -7.55 -4.56 11.02
C ARG A 59 -8.55 -4.37 12.16
N ALA A 60 -8.17 -3.60 13.18
CA ALA A 60 -9.09 -3.25 14.26
C ALA A 60 -10.30 -2.45 13.76
N PHE A 61 -10.07 -1.51 12.83
CA PHE A 61 -11.13 -0.72 12.22
C PHE A 61 -12.06 -1.55 11.32
N ALA A 62 -11.50 -2.47 10.52
CA ALA A 62 -12.29 -3.41 9.72
C ALA A 62 -13.18 -4.31 10.61
N ALA A 63 -12.65 -4.79 11.75
CA ALA A 63 -13.43 -5.57 12.71
C ALA A 63 -14.58 -4.75 13.32
N LEU A 64 -14.37 -3.45 13.56
CA LEU A 64 -15.44 -2.52 13.96
C LEU A 64 -16.54 -2.50 12.89
N PHE A 65 -16.21 -2.30 11.62
CA PHE A 65 -17.22 -2.29 10.55
C PHE A 65 -17.98 -3.61 10.41
N ALA A 66 -17.29 -4.75 10.47
CA ALA A 66 -17.95 -6.05 10.42
C ALA A 66 -18.96 -6.22 11.58
N LYS A 67 -18.59 -5.77 12.79
CA LYS A 67 -19.45 -5.86 13.97
C LYS A 67 -20.66 -4.92 13.92
N TRP A 68 -20.46 -3.66 13.54
CA TRP A 68 -21.46 -2.60 13.68
C TRP A 68 -22.31 -2.41 12.44
N LEU A 69 -21.69 -2.50 11.26
CA LEU A 69 -22.35 -2.24 9.98
C LEU A 69 -22.73 -3.52 9.26
N ARG A 70 -22.39 -4.70 9.81
CA ARG A 70 -22.63 -6.03 9.21
C ARG A 70 -22.12 -6.11 7.77
N ILE A 71 -21.02 -5.43 7.49
CA ILE A 71 -20.38 -5.46 6.18
C ILE A 71 -19.65 -6.81 6.06
N GLU A 72 -20.04 -7.60 5.06
CA GLU A 72 -19.40 -8.87 4.75
C GLU A 72 -18.18 -8.65 3.86
N LYS A 73 -17.12 -9.42 4.11
CA LYS A 73 -15.96 -9.46 3.21
C LYS A 73 -16.42 -10.14 1.92
N ARG A 74 -16.42 -9.40 0.81
CA ARG A 74 -16.68 -9.94 -0.53
C ARG A 74 -15.59 -10.91 -0.96
#